data_AF-A0A517YS58-F1
#
_entry.id   AF-A0A517YS58-F1
#
_cell.length_a   1.000
_cell.length_b   1.000
_cell.length_c   1.000
_cell.angle_alpha   90.00
_cell.angle_beta   90.00
_cell.angle_gamma   90.00
#
_symmetry.space_group_name_H-M   'P 1'
#
loop_
_entity.id
_entity.type
_entity.pdbx_description
1 polymer ?
#
loop_
_entity_poly.entity_id
_entity_poly.type
_entity_poly.pdbx_seq_one_letter_code
_entity_poly.pdbx_strand_id
1 'polypeptide(L)'
;MLGFHFSLFPILLNDQHLMKFGFEIKQMFFDSSAVKRGVDRATRRVFSRFGAYVRRTAKQSIRKRKKPAPPGKPPSSHTGLLKRFIFFGYDKPNKSVVIGPAKLSQNNRGEAPSLLEYGGPTQLKRNGKVISAHFRGRAFMGPAFEEEQPKLSALWRNSVRPRK
;
A
#
# COMPACT_ATOMS: atom_id res chain seq x y z
N MET A 1 -2.77 -85.11 -41.43
CA MET A 1 -1.84 -83.99 -41.19
C MET A 1 -2.64 -82.89 -40.50
N LEU A 2 -2.54 -82.79 -39.17
CA LEU A 2 -1.96 -81.62 -38.46
C LEU A 2 -2.59 -80.31 -38.98
N GLY A 3 -3.66 -79.75 -38.41
CA GLY A 3 -4.00 -79.60 -36.99
C GLY A 3 -3.30 -78.35 -36.46
N PHE A 4 -4.04 -77.26 -36.22
CA PHE A 4 -3.87 -76.31 -35.10
C PHE A 4 -4.93 -75.21 -35.21
N HIS A 5 -6.08 -75.49 -34.59
CA HIS A 5 -7.03 -74.51 -34.09
C HIS A 5 -6.46 -74.02 -32.76
N PHE A 6 -6.23 -72.72 -32.60
CA PHE A 6 -5.88 -72.15 -31.30
C PHE A 6 -6.73 -70.91 -31.04
N SER A 7 -7.83 -71.16 -30.36
CA SER A 7 -8.59 -70.19 -29.58
C SER A 7 -7.70 -69.59 -28.50
N LEU A 8 -7.58 -68.25 -28.45
CA LEU A 8 -7.18 -67.57 -27.23
C LEU A 8 -8.34 -66.72 -26.72
N PHE A 9 -8.87 -67.17 -25.58
CA PHE A 9 -9.78 -66.45 -24.70
C PHE A 9 -9.17 -65.11 -24.23
N PRO A 10 -10.00 -64.11 -23.90
CA PRO A 10 -9.55 -62.81 -23.42
C PRO A 10 -9.16 -62.92 -21.93
N ILE A 11 -7.92 -62.59 -21.61
CA ILE A 11 -7.47 -62.44 -20.23
C ILE A 11 -7.77 -61.02 -19.77
N LEU A 12 -8.75 -60.91 -18.88
CA LEU A 12 -8.93 -59.79 -17.96
C LEU A 12 -7.79 -59.82 -16.92
N LEU A 13 -6.88 -58.83 -16.99
CA LEU A 13 -6.08 -58.34 -15.86
C LEU A 13 -5.57 -56.95 -16.28
N ASN A 14 -6.35 -55.88 -16.11
CA ASN A 14 -6.41 -55.09 -14.89
C ASN A 14 -5.04 -54.92 -14.22
N ASP A 15 -4.14 -54.17 -14.87
CA ASP A 15 -3.12 -53.40 -14.18
C ASP A 15 -3.00 -52.00 -14.81
N GLN A 16 -3.92 -51.16 -14.34
CA GLN A 16 -3.75 -49.71 -14.24
C GLN A 16 -2.49 -49.43 -13.42
N HIS A 17 -1.31 -49.55 -14.01
CA HIS A 17 -0.08 -49.03 -13.43
C HIS A 17 0.55 -47.99 -14.34
N LEU A 18 -0.28 -47.01 -14.72
CA LEU A 18 0.18 -45.64 -14.90
C LEU A 18 0.81 -45.23 -13.57
N MET A 19 2.13 -45.39 -13.46
CA MET A 19 2.95 -44.63 -12.51
C MET A 19 2.79 -43.14 -12.84
N LYS A 20 1.66 -42.56 -12.41
CA LYS A 20 1.51 -41.13 -12.19
C LYS A 20 2.39 -40.79 -11.00
N PHE A 21 3.69 -40.63 -11.24
CA PHE A 21 4.60 -40.04 -10.28
C PHE A 21 4.16 -38.60 -10.00
N GLY A 22 3.25 -38.43 -9.04
CA GLY A 22 3.28 -37.40 -8.00
C GLY A 22 3.51 -35.95 -8.43
N PHE A 23 3.00 -35.49 -9.57
CA PHE A 23 3.00 -34.06 -9.94
C PHE A 23 1.65 -33.38 -9.70
N GLU A 24 0.84 -33.87 -8.76
CA GLU A 24 -0.45 -33.25 -8.37
C GLU A 24 -0.44 -32.59 -6.99
N ILE A 25 0.73 -32.41 -6.35
CA ILE A 25 0.79 -31.83 -5.00
C ILE A 25 1.12 -30.33 -5.02
N LYS A 26 1.75 -29.79 -6.09
CA LYS A 26 2.27 -28.41 -6.06
C LYS A 26 1.35 -27.33 -6.65
N GLN A 27 0.27 -27.68 -7.35
CA GLN A 27 -0.61 -26.68 -7.98
C GLN A 27 -1.67 -26.08 -7.05
N MET A 28 -1.84 -26.56 -5.80
CA MET A 28 -2.92 -26.07 -4.90
C MET A 28 -2.48 -25.34 -3.63
N PHE A 29 -1.17 -25.18 -3.36
CA PHE A 29 -0.72 -24.49 -2.13
C PHE A 29 -0.98 -22.97 -2.13
N PHE A 30 -1.17 -22.35 -3.30
CA PHE A 30 -1.46 -20.92 -3.44
C PHE A 30 -2.91 -20.60 -3.81
N ASP A 31 -3.72 -21.61 -4.16
CA ASP A 31 -5.11 -21.43 -4.60
C ASP A 31 -6.18 -21.67 -3.54
N SER A 32 -5.78 -22.11 -2.35
CA SER A 32 -6.70 -22.22 -1.23
C SER A 32 -7.24 -20.85 -0.82
N SER A 33 -8.57 -20.75 -0.75
CA SER A 33 -9.26 -19.56 -0.23
C SER A 33 -8.78 -19.18 1.18
N ALA A 34 -8.32 -20.16 1.97
CA ALA A 34 -7.75 -19.92 3.29
C ALA A 34 -6.40 -19.18 3.23
N VAL A 35 -5.53 -19.54 2.29
CA VAL A 35 -4.24 -18.88 2.06
C VAL A 35 -4.46 -17.47 1.54
N LYS A 36 -5.33 -17.29 0.55
CA LYS A 36 -5.70 -15.96 0.01
C LYS A 36 -6.21 -15.02 1.11
N ARG A 37 -7.13 -15.50 1.97
CA ARG A 37 -7.61 -14.73 3.14
C ARG A 37 -6.49 -14.41 4.14
N GLY A 38 -5.55 -15.34 4.35
CA GLY A 38 -4.39 -15.14 5.21
C GLY A 38 -3.48 -14.03 4.69
N VAL A 39 -3.16 -14.06 3.40
CA VAL A 39 -2.37 -13.04 2.70
C VAL A 39 -3.09 -11.69 2.76
N ASP A 40 -4.37 -11.61 2.39
CA ASP A 40 -5.11 -10.34 2.37
C ASP A 40 -5.18 -9.70 3.77
N ARG A 41 -5.35 -10.52 4.82
CA ARG A 41 -5.29 -10.04 6.20
C ARG A 41 -3.91 -9.49 6.56
N ALA A 42 -2.85 -10.21 6.19
CA ALA A 42 -1.47 -9.79 6.41
C ALA A 42 -1.19 -8.47 5.70
N THR A 43 -1.51 -8.38 4.41
CA THR A 43 -1.39 -7.20 3.56
C THR A 43 -2.08 -5.99 4.18
N ARG A 44 -3.35 -6.13 4.55
CA ARG A 44 -4.11 -5.05 5.21
C ARG A 44 -3.43 -4.60 6.50
N ARG A 45 -2.93 -5.53 7.32
CA ARG A 45 -2.29 -5.21 8.60
C ARG A 45 -0.95 -4.49 8.40
N VAL A 46 -0.13 -4.95 7.46
CA VAL A 46 1.15 -4.33 7.10
C VAL A 46 0.93 -2.92 6.59
N PHE A 47 0.04 -2.73 5.61
CA PHE A 47 -0.23 -1.43 5.04
C PHE A 47 -0.88 -0.45 6.01
N SER A 48 -1.76 -0.91 6.90
CA SER A 48 -2.30 -0.06 7.96
C SER A 48 -1.21 0.42 8.92
N ARG A 49 -0.25 -0.44 9.27
CA ARG A 49 0.90 -0.06 10.12
C ARG A 49 1.83 0.90 9.42
N PHE A 50 2.17 0.61 8.16
CA PHE A 50 3.03 1.46 7.36
C PHE A 50 2.43 2.86 7.19
N GLY A 51 1.15 2.95 6.80
CA GLY A 51 0.44 4.23 6.71
C GLY A 51 0.43 5.01 8.04
N ALA A 52 0.29 4.31 9.17
CA ALA A 52 0.37 4.93 10.49
C ALA A 52 1.77 5.47 10.82
N TYR A 53 2.83 4.78 10.41
CA TYR A 53 4.21 5.24 10.60
C TYR A 53 4.50 6.48 9.77
N VAL A 54 4.22 6.45 8.46
CA VAL A 54 4.40 7.61 7.58
C VAL A 54 3.62 8.82 8.09
N ARG A 55 2.35 8.63 8.47
CA ARG A 55 1.53 9.68 9.08
C ARG A 55 2.17 10.25 10.34
N ARG A 56 2.73 9.41 11.20
CA ARG A 56 3.39 9.85 12.45
C ARG A 56 4.62 10.69 12.14
N THR A 57 5.49 10.21 11.26
CA THR A 57 6.72 10.89 10.84
C THR A 57 6.40 12.24 10.20
N ALA A 58 5.42 12.29 9.29
CA ALA A 58 4.91 13.54 8.71
C ALA A 58 4.39 14.53 9.78
N LYS A 59 3.65 14.04 10.80
CA LYS A 59 3.15 14.90 11.89
C LYS A 59 4.27 15.42 12.81
N GLN A 60 5.37 14.67 12.94
CA GLN A 60 6.53 15.03 13.74
C GLN A 60 7.44 16.03 13.02
N SER A 61 7.58 15.90 11.70
CA SER A 61 8.36 16.82 10.87
C SER A 61 7.77 18.24 10.89
N ILE A 62 6.45 18.36 10.91
CA ILE A 62 5.74 19.64 11.06
C ILE A 62 5.90 20.14 12.51
N ARG A 63 6.43 21.35 12.72
CA ARG A 63 6.63 21.92 14.07
C ARG A 63 5.82 23.18 14.29
N LYS A 64 5.38 23.42 15.54
CA LYS A 64 4.70 24.68 15.91
C LYS A 64 5.73 25.80 16.02
N ARG A 65 5.63 26.83 15.16
CA ARG A 65 6.54 27.99 15.10
C ARG A 65 5.79 29.19 14.55
N LYS A 66 6.16 30.40 14.97
CA LYS A 66 5.57 31.65 14.45
C LYS A 66 6.06 31.98 13.04
N LYS A 67 7.35 31.74 12.75
CA LYS A 67 7.95 32.02 11.43
C LYS A 67 7.63 30.91 10.42
N PRO A 68 7.34 31.24 9.15
CA PRO A 68 7.36 30.26 8.06
C PRO A 68 8.72 29.57 7.99
N ALA A 69 8.74 28.29 7.65
CA ALA A 69 9.98 27.56 7.44
C ALA A 69 10.74 28.13 6.21
N PRO A 70 12.01 27.76 5.95
CA PRO A 70 12.61 27.95 4.63
C PRO A 70 12.08 26.92 3.60
N PRO A 71 12.17 27.18 2.28
CA PRO A 71 11.83 26.21 1.23
C PRO A 71 12.58 24.87 1.42
N GLY A 72 11.95 23.76 1.03
CA GLY A 72 12.54 22.41 1.18
C GLY A 72 12.61 21.88 2.61
N LYS A 73 12.27 22.68 3.64
CA LYS A 73 12.04 22.17 5.00
C LYS A 73 10.54 21.98 5.26
N PRO A 74 10.16 21.03 6.14
CA PRO A 74 8.77 20.81 6.51
C PRO A 74 8.08 22.10 7.00
N PRO A 75 6.78 22.26 6.74
CA PRO A 75 6.08 23.49 7.04
C PRO A 75 5.93 23.72 8.54
N SER A 76 5.91 24.99 8.93
CA SER A 76 5.51 25.39 10.28
C SER A 76 3.99 25.25 10.42
N SER A 77 3.54 24.81 11.59
CA SER A 77 2.12 24.73 11.93
C SER A 77 1.72 25.86 12.87
N HIS A 78 1.01 26.86 12.36
CA HIS A 78 0.47 27.98 13.16
C HIS A 78 -0.78 27.59 13.95
N THR A 79 -1.74 26.92 13.32
CA THR A 79 -3.04 26.57 13.93
C THR A 79 -3.13 25.11 14.39
N GLY A 80 -2.27 24.22 13.88
CA GLY A 80 -2.38 22.77 14.11
C GLY A 80 -3.27 22.04 13.12
N LEU A 81 -4.02 22.76 12.27
CA LEU A 81 -4.95 22.15 11.32
C LEU A 81 -4.24 21.16 10.40
N LEU A 82 -3.14 21.57 9.75
CA LEU A 82 -2.39 20.70 8.83
C LEU A 82 -2.05 19.34 9.45
N LYS A 83 -1.61 19.31 10.72
CA LYS A 83 -1.31 18.05 11.43
C LYS A 83 -2.53 17.15 11.66
N ARG A 84 -3.71 17.74 11.85
CA ARG A 84 -4.97 17.01 12.09
C ARG A 84 -5.51 16.41 10.80
N PHE A 85 -5.29 17.07 9.67
CA PHE A 85 -5.81 16.67 8.36
C PHE A 85 -4.89 15.70 7.58
N ILE A 86 -3.81 15.18 8.16
CA ILE A 86 -3.07 14.06 7.55
C ILE A 86 -3.77 12.75 7.91
N PHE A 87 -4.15 11.98 6.89
CA PHE A 87 -4.85 10.71 7.02
C PHE A 87 -4.12 9.59 6.27
N PHE A 88 -4.54 8.36 6.53
CA PHE A 88 -4.19 7.21 5.71
C PHE A 88 -5.38 6.26 5.61
N GLY A 89 -5.47 5.52 4.51
CA GLY A 89 -6.53 4.55 4.25
C GLY A 89 -6.02 3.38 3.42
N TYR A 90 -6.48 2.17 3.74
CA TYR A 90 -6.22 0.97 2.94
C TYR A 90 -7.29 0.84 1.86
N ASP A 91 -6.85 0.77 0.61
CA ASP A 91 -7.66 0.52 -0.57
C ASP A 91 -7.68 -0.98 -0.86
N LYS A 92 -8.82 -1.62 -0.58
CA LYS A 92 -8.97 -3.08 -0.69
C LYS A 92 -8.92 -3.55 -2.15
N PRO A 93 -9.68 -2.98 -3.11
CA PRO A 93 -9.60 -3.34 -4.53
C PRO A 93 -8.16 -3.35 -5.07
N ASN A 94 -7.42 -2.27 -4.82
CA ASN A 94 -6.07 -2.10 -5.39
C ASN A 94 -4.96 -2.66 -4.51
N LYS A 95 -5.30 -3.21 -3.33
CA LYS A 95 -4.36 -3.67 -2.31
C LYS A 95 -3.25 -2.64 -2.08
N SER A 96 -3.63 -1.39 -1.86
CA SER A 96 -2.70 -0.28 -1.71
C SER A 96 -3.03 0.56 -0.46
N VAL A 97 -2.13 1.45 -0.06
CA VAL A 97 -2.38 2.41 1.02
C VAL A 97 -2.18 3.82 0.52
N VAL A 98 -3.20 4.65 0.71
CA VAL A 98 -3.17 6.08 0.40
C VAL A 98 -2.85 6.82 1.68
N ILE A 99 -1.86 7.71 1.63
CA ILE A 99 -1.38 8.45 2.80
C ILE A 99 -1.18 9.90 2.36
N GLY A 100 -1.81 10.85 3.06
CA GLY A 100 -1.66 12.24 2.69
C GLY A 100 -2.58 13.21 3.44
N PRO A 101 -2.37 14.51 3.24
CA PRO A 101 -3.26 15.54 3.77
C PRO A 101 -4.59 15.58 3.00
N ALA A 102 -5.70 15.67 3.71
CA ALA A 102 -6.99 16.03 3.14
C ALA A 102 -7.07 17.54 2.86
N LYS A 103 -7.86 17.92 1.85
CA LYS A 103 -8.14 19.32 1.53
C LYS A 103 -8.72 20.04 2.76
N LEU A 104 -8.19 21.21 3.10
CA LEU A 104 -8.76 22.03 4.17
C LEU A 104 -9.93 22.85 3.62
N SER A 105 -11.16 22.42 3.89
CA SER A 105 -12.38 23.12 3.45
C SER A 105 -12.54 24.51 4.09
N GLN A 106 -11.96 24.75 5.27
CA GLN A 106 -12.17 25.98 6.02
C GLN A 106 -11.40 27.19 5.42
N ASN A 107 -12.14 28.25 5.08
CA ASN A 107 -11.64 29.57 4.62
C ASN A 107 -10.80 29.54 3.32
N ASN A 108 -11.24 28.84 2.27
CA ASN A 108 -10.54 28.76 0.97
C ASN A 108 -9.10 28.20 1.05
N ARG A 109 -8.81 27.35 2.04
CA ARG A 109 -7.48 26.75 2.25
C ARG A 109 -7.33 25.38 1.56
N GLY A 110 -8.26 25.03 0.66
CA GLY A 110 -8.38 23.68 0.10
C GLY A 110 -7.12 23.18 -0.61
N GLU A 111 -6.45 24.07 -1.33
CA GLU A 111 -5.23 23.77 -2.10
C GLU A 111 -3.94 23.86 -1.28
N ALA A 112 -4.00 24.42 -0.07
CA ALA A 112 -2.80 24.71 0.72
C ALA A 112 -1.92 23.47 0.97
N PRO A 113 -2.45 22.27 1.28
CA PRO A 113 -1.59 21.10 1.49
C PRO A 113 -0.86 20.64 0.21
N SER A 114 -1.54 20.67 -0.94
CA SER A 114 -0.92 20.28 -2.23
C SER A 114 0.18 21.27 -2.61
N LEU A 115 -0.08 22.56 -2.42
CA LEU A 115 0.89 23.63 -2.65
C LEU A 115 2.10 23.51 -1.71
N LEU A 116 1.90 23.05 -0.48
CA LEU A 116 3.00 22.78 0.45
C LEU A 116 3.83 21.58 0.03
N GLU A 117 3.25 20.50 -0.49
CA GLU A 117 4.03 19.34 -0.94
C GLU A 117 4.81 19.63 -2.21
N TYR A 118 4.14 20.10 -3.26
CA TYR A 118 4.70 20.17 -4.61
C TYR A 118 5.18 21.58 -4.99
N GLY A 119 4.71 22.63 -4.30
CA GLY A 119 4.87 24.00 -4.77
C GLY A 119 4.04 24.29 -6.01
N GLY A 120 4.36 25.38 -6.71
CA GLY A 120 3.74 25.75 -7.98
C GLY A 120 3.11 27.15 -7.99
N PRO A 121 2.54 27.55 -9.14
CA PRO A 121 1.80 28.80 -9.25
C PRO A 121 0.51 28.72 -8.42
N THR A 122 0.19 29.77 -7.69
CA THR A 122 -1.05 29.88 -6.91
C THR A 122 -1.62 31.29 -7.01
N GLN A 123 -2.93 31.40 -6.91
CA GLN A 123 -3.63 32.66 -6.84
C GLN A 123 -3.95 32.97 -5.37
N LEU A 124 -3.35 34.03 -4.83
CA LEU A 124 -3.57 34.46 -3.46
C LEU A 124 -4.47 35.69 -3.45
N LYS A 125 -5.54 35.64 -2.67
CA LYS A 125 -6.36 36.83 -2.40
C LYS A 125 -5.73 37.63 -1.27
N ARG A 126 -5.17 38.80 -1.57
CA ARG A 126 -4.59 39.73 -0.60
C ARG A 126 -5.26 41.09 -0.76
N ASN A 127 -5.83 41.62 0.32
CA ASN A 127 -6.54 42.92 0.34
C ASN A 127 -7.61 43.01 -0.77
N GLY A 128 -8.41 41.96 -0.96
CA GLY A 128 -9.45 41.91 -2.00
C GLY A 128 -8.95 41.65 -3.42
N LYS A 129 -7.65 41.80 -3.70
CA LYS A 129 -7.04 41.56 -5.02
C LYS A 129 -6.50 40.14 -5.12
N VAL A 130 -6.67 39.51 -6.28
CA VAL A 130 -6.08 38.21 -6.59
C VAL A 130 -4.69 38.46 -7.18
N ILE A 131 -3.66 37.89 -6.56
CA ILE A 131 -2.26 38.03 -6.96
C ILE A 131 -1.76 36.64 -7.35
N SER A 132 -1.18 36.52 -8.55
CA SER A 132 -0.45 35.32 -8.93
C SER A 132 0.90 35.30 -8.22
N ALA A 133 1.20 34.21 -7.53
CA ALA A 133 2.46 34.00 -6.83
C ALA A 133 3.01 32.61 -7.12
N HIS A 134 4.34 32.49 -7.24
CA HIS A 134 4.99 31.19 -7.34
C HIS A 134 5.44 30.72 -5.95
N PHE A 135 4.91 29.58 -5.50
CA PHE A 135 5.23 29.03 -4.18
C PHE A 135 6.25 27.91 -4.28
N ARG A 136 7.30 27.97 -3.47
CA ARG A 136 8.30 26.90 -3.37
C ARG A 136 7.85 25.81 -2.41
N GLY A 137 7.92 24.56 -2.86
CA GLY A 137 7.53 23.37 -2.10
C GLY A 137 8.26 23.23 -0.76
N ARG A 138 7.55 22.63 0.19
CA ARG A 138 7.92 22.36 1.58
C ARG A 138 7.47 20.94 1.91
N ALA A 139 7.95 20.00 1.10
CA ALA A 139 7.54 18.61 1.17
C ALA A 139 7.69 18.05 2.59
N PHE A 140 6.65 17.37 3.06
CA PHE A 140 6.64 16.73 4.38
C PHE A 140 6.10 15.29 4.31
N MET A 141 5.31 14.96 3.28
CA MET A 141 4.84 13.61 3.02
C MET A 141 5.90 12.77 2.31
N GLY A 142 6.49 13.28 1.22
CA GLY A 142 7.51 12.55 0.45
C GLY A 142 8.69 12.10 1.31
N PRO A 143 9.38 13.01 2.01
CA PRO A 143 10.47 12.65 2.91
C PRO A 143 10.05 11.69 4.03
N ALA A 144 8.83 11.81 4.57
CA ALA A 144 8.32 10.91 5.59
C ALA A 144 8.05 9.48 5.05
N PHE A 145 7.68 9.37 3.78
CA PHE A 145 7.53 8.08 3.12
C PHE A 145 8.89 7.40 2.92
N GLU A 146 9.87 8.14 2.39
CA GLU A 146 11.23 7.65 2.16
C GLU A 146 11.90 7.17 3.46
N GLU A 147 11.74 7.91 4.55
CA GLU A 147 12.27 7.54 5.87
C GLU A 147 11.70 6.21 6.40
N GLU A 148 10.41 5.94 6.14
CA GLU A 148 9.73 4.74 6.65
C GLU A 148 9.80 3.55 5.69
N GLN A 149 10.07 3.79 4.39
CA GLN A 149 10.17 2.77 3.35
C GLN A 149 11.02 1.54 3.73
N PRO A 150 12.24 1.66 4.30
CA PRO A 150 13.06 0.49 4.63
C PRO A 150 12.42 -0.43 5.69
N LYS A 151 11.56 0.11 6.58
CA LYS A 151 10.89 -0.67 7.63
C LYS A 151 9.80 -1.59 7.09
N LEU A 152 9.39 -1.41 5.83
CA LEU A 152 8.35 -2.22 5.20
C LEU A 152 8.75 -3.70 5.16
N SER A 153 10.02 -4.00 4.86
CA SER A 153 10.56 -5.37 4.85
C SER A 153 10.36 -6.09 6.19
N ALA A 154 10.64 -5.39 7.31
CA ALA A 154 10.45 -5.92 8.65
C ALA A 154 8.96 -6.12 9.00
N LEU A 155 8.06 -5.27 8.49
CA LEU A 155 6.62 -5.43 8.68
C LEU A 155 6.07 -6.66 7.94
N TRP A 156 6.60 -6.99 6.77
CA TRP A 156 6.20 -8.16 5.98
C TRP A 156 6.72 -9.48 6.57
N ARG A 157 7.86 -9.45 7.28
CA ARG A 157 8.43 -10.63 7.91
C ARG A 157 7.42 -11.31 8.83
N ASN A 158 7.14 -12.59 8.60
CA ASN A 158 6.20 -13.40 9.38
C ASN A 158 4.77 -12.82 9.45
N SER A 159 4.37 -12.01 8.47
CA SER A 159 3.05 -11.38 8.41
C SER A 159 1.94 -12.36 8.01
N VAL A 160 2.24 -13.26 7.08
CA VAL A 160 1.36 -14.38 6.69
C VAL A 160 1.61 -15.52 7.66
N ARG A 161 0.58 -15.91 8.42
CA ARG A 161 0.64 -17.03 9.35
C ARG A 161 -0.54 -17.97 9.10
N PRO A 162 -0.32 -19.29 9.09
CA PRO A 162 -1.43 -20.24 9.10
C PRO A 162 -2.27 -20.00 10.36
N ARG A 163 -3.59 -20.15 10.25
CA ARG A 163 -4.44 -20.23 11.45
C ARG A 163 -4.03 -21.50 12.20
N LYS A 164 -3.82 -21.37 13.51
CA LYS A 164 -3.86 -22.51 14.43
C LYS A 164 -5.26 -23.09 14.44
#